data_AF-A0A227ICH9-F1
#
_entry.id   AF-A0A227ICH9-F1
#
_cell.length_a   1.000
_cell.length_b   1.000
_cell.length_c   1.000
_cell.angle_alpha   90.00
_cell.angle_beta   90.00
_cell.angle_gamma   90.00
#
_symmetry.space_group_name_H-M   'P 1'
#
loop_
_entity.id
_entity.type
_entity.pdbx_description
1 polymer ?
#
loop_
_entity_poly.entity_id
_entity_poly.type
_entity_poly.pdbx_seq_one_letter_code
_entity_poly.pdbx_strand_id
1 'polypeptide(L)' 'DAVIMQENTTVTEAGIQFNQTDVKPQNNIRPTGDDIKQGDIVLAKGARLTPRDIPMIASLGVSHITVVRKPKVAFFSTG' A
#
# COMPACT_ATOMS: atom_id res chain seq x y z
N ASP A 1 3.03 7.48 22.38
CA ASP A 1 1.72 6.91 21.99
C ASP A 1 1.87 5.45 21.58
N ALA A 2 0.81 4.67 21.75
CA ALA A 2 0.71 3.27 21.33
C ALA A 2 -0.77 2.90 21.17
N VAL A 3 -1.05 1.86 20.37
CA VAL A 3 -2.37 1.25 20.23
C VAL A 3 -2.31 -0.17 20.79
N ILE A 4 -3.30 -0.57 21.60
CA ILE A 4 -3.39 -1.92 22.17
C ILE A 4 -4.57 -2.63 21.52
N MET A 5 -4.34 -3.84 21.04
CA MET A 5 -5.39 -4.68 20.43
C MET A 5 -6.45 -5.03 21.48
N GLN A 6 -7.72 -5.06 21.09
CA GLN A 6 -8.83 -5.29 22.02
C GLN A 6 -8.70 -6.64 22.74
N GLU A 7 -8.15 -7.65 22.07
CA GLU A 7 -7.89 -9.00 22.57
C GLU A 7 -6.94 -8.98 23.77
N ASN A 8 -6.11 -7.94 23.90
CA ASN A 8 -5.20 -7.72 25.03
C ASN A 8 -5.82 -6.81 26.11
N THR A 9 -7.14 -6.67 26.12
CA THR A 9 -7.87 -5.85 27.08
C THR A 9 -9.06 -6.58 27.69
N THR A 10 -9.45 -6.15 28.88
CA THR A 10 -10.67 -6.62 29.55
C THR A 10 -11.58 -5.43 29.82
N VAL A 11 -12.84 -5.53 29.40
CA VAL A 11 -13.85 -4.53 29.75
C VAL A 11 -14.29 -4.75 31.20
N THR A 12 -14.27 -3.69 31.98
CA THR A 12 -14.73 -3.68 33.37
C THR A 12 -15.78 -2.57 33.54
N GLU A 13 -16.53 -2.59 34.65
CA GLU A 13 -17.48 -1.52 34.96
C GLU A 13 -16.82 -0.14 35.09
N ALA A 14 -15.54 -0.11 35.48
CA ALA A 14 -14.75 1.12 35.63
C ALA A 14 -14.03 1.57 34.35
N GLY A 15 -14.10 0.79 33.26
CA GLY A 15 -13.43 1.09 31.99
C GLY A 15 -12.62 -0.09 31.43
N ILE A 16 -11.58 0.20 30.65
CA ILE A 16 -10.75 -0.80 29.98
C ILE A 16 -9.50 -1.09 30.79
N GLN A 17 -9.30 -2.35 31.17
CA GLN A 17 -8.06 -2.84 31.75
C GLN A 17 -7.14 -3.37 30.64
N PHE A 18 -5.87 -2.96 30.64
CA PHE A 18 -4.87 -3.47 29.72
C PHE A 18 -4.17 -4.69 30.32
N ASN A 19 -4.19 -5.82 29.61
CA ASN A 19 -3.59 -7.09 30.06
C ASN A 19 -2.13 -7.22 29.60
N GLN A 20 -1.67 -6.40 28.65
CA GLN A 20 -0.30 -6.38 28.16
C GLN A 20 0.58 -5.50 29.04
N THR A 21 1.66 -6.07 29.58
CA THR A 21 2.58 -5.38 30.50
C THR A 21 3.69 -4.62 29.78
N ASP A 22 4.12 -5.10 28.60
CA ASP A 22 5.24 -4.52 27.84
C ASP A 22 4.74 -3.73 26.63
N VAL A 23 4.15 -2.55 26.87
CA VAL A 23 3.72 -1.63 25.80
C VAL A 23 4.85 -0.65 25.49
N LYS A 24 5.50 -0.82 24.34
CA LYS A 24 6.53 0.10 23.86
C LYS A 24 5.90 1.29 23.14
N PRO A 25 6.56 2.46 23.13
CA PRO A 25 6.17 3.56 22.25
C PRO A 25 6.09 3.08 20.79
N GLN A 26 5.08 3.57 20.06
CA GLN A 26 4.77 3.23 18.66
C GLN A 26 4.27 1.80 18.42
N ASN A 27 3.95 1.02 19.47
CA ASN A 27 3.29 -0.26 19.27
C ASN A 27 1.97 -0.10 18.49
N ASN A 28 1.80 -0.91 17.45
CA ASN A 28 0.62 -0.96 16.57
C ASN A 28 0.25 0.39 15.92
N ILE A 29 1.19 1.33 15.87
CA ILE A 29 1.05 2.57 15.09
C ILE A 29 1.80 2.37 13.78
N ARG A 30 1.12 2.60 12.66
CA ARG A 30 1.74 2.64 11.32
C ARG A 30 2.04 4.10 10.99
N PRO A 31 3.33 4.50 10.90
CA PRO A 31 3.69 5.88 10.59
C PRO A 31 3.20 6.33 9.21
N THR A 32 3.14 7.64 8.99
CA THR A 32 2.92 8.18 7.65
C THR A 32 4.05 7.74 6.72
N GLY A 33 3.68 7.15 5.58
CA GLY A 33 4.65 6.65 4.60
C GLY A 33 5.42 5.41 5.04
N ASP A 34 4.84 4.58 5.93
CA ASP A 34 5.41 3.30 6.36
C ASP A 34 5.62 2.33 5.19
N ASP A 35 4.67 2.30 4.24
CA ASP A 35 4.78 1.47 3.02
C ASP A 35 5.45 2.21 1.85
N ILE A 36 4.98 3.42 1.54
CA ILE A 36 5.42 4.24 0.41
C ILE A 36 5.50 5.70 0.85
N LYS A 37 6.65 6.33 0.64
CA LYS A 37 6.88 7.74 0.98
C LYS A 37 6.65 8.62 -0.23
N GLN A 38 6.38 9.90 0.05
CA GLN A 38 6.32 10.90 -0.99
C GLN A 38 7.66 10.98 -1.74
N GLY A 39 7.59 10.87 -3.07
CA GLY A 39 8.77 10.90 -3.93
C GLY A 39 9.34 9.53 -4.29
N ASP A 40 8.85 8.45 -3.67
CA ASP A 40 9.29 7.10 -4.02
C ASP A 40 8.86 6.72 -5.44
N ILE A 41 9.75 6.03 -6.16
CA ILE A 41 9.45 5.46 -7.47
C ILE A 41 8.74 4.13 -7.26
N VAL A 42 7.42 4.12 -7.40
CA VAL A 42 6.59 2.91 -7.27
C VAL A 42 6.53 2.10 -8.57
N LEU A 43 6.76 2.75 -9.72
CA LEU A 43 6.84 2.12 -11.04
C LEU A 43 7.93 2.81 -11.86
N ALA A 44 8.91 2.04 -12.29
CA ALA A 44 9.95 2.53 -13.17
C ALA A 44 9.42 2.72 -14.61
N LYS A 45 9.96 3.71 -15.32
CA LYS A 45 9.68 3.89 -16.75
C LYS A 45 10.03 2.62 -17.52
N GLY A 46 9.12 2.18 -18.38
CA GLY A 46 9.28 0.95 -19.18
C GLY A 46 8.82 -0.32 -18.47
N ALA A 47 8.43 -0.25 -17.19
CA ALA A 47 7.77 -1.36 -16.52
C ALA A 47 6.47 -1.73 -17.26
N ARG A 48 6.27 -3.03 -17.50
CA ARG A 48 5.04 -3.56 -18.06
C ARG A 48 4.00 -3.62 -16.95
N LEU A 49 2.90 -2.88 -17.13
CA LEU A 49 1.78 -2.92 -16.19
C LEU A 49 1.15 -4.31 -16.12
N THR A 50 0.94 -4.76 -14.90
CA THR A 50 0.27 -6.00 -14.51
C THR A 50 -1.00 -5.67 -13.71
N PRO A 51 -1.89 -6.65 -13.48
CA PRO A 51 -3.08 -6.44 -12.65
C PRO A 51 -2.78 -5.95 -11.22
N ARG A 52 -1.58 -6.25 -10.68
CA ARG A 52 -1.16 -5.77 -9.34
C ARG A 52 -0.89 -4.27 -9.31
N ASP A 53 -0.43 -3.71 -10.42
CA ASP A 53 0.02 -2.32 -10.48
C ASP A 53 -1.18 -1.35 -10.51
N ILE A 54 -2.30 -1.77 -11.10
CA ILE A 54 -3.51 -0.95 -11.23
C ILE A 54 -4.08 -0.49 -9.88
N PRO A 55 -4.37 -1.38 -8.90
CA PRO A 55 -4.86 -0.94 -7.60
C PRO A 55 -3.81 -0.16 -6.80
N MET A 56 -2.51 -0.42 -6.99
CA MET A 56 -1.43 0.33 -6.33
C MET A 56 -1.35 1.77 -6.85
N ILE A 57 -1.45 1.99 -8.16
CA ILE A 57 -1.51 3.34 -8.74
C ILE A 57 -2.76 4.07 -8.24
N ALA A 58 -3.90 3.38 -8.21
CA ALA A 58 -5.16 3.94 -7.75
C ALA A 58 -5.14 4.31 -6.26
N SER A 59 -4.52 3.50 -5.39
CA SER A 59 -4.40 3.79 -3.95
C SER A 59 -3.53 5.02 -3.67
N LEU A 60 -2.66 5.40 -4.61
CA LEU A 60 -1.88 6.64 -4.58
C LEU A 60 -2.68 7.86 -5.11
N GLY A 61 -3.96 7.69 -5.45
CA GLY A 61 -4.82 8.76 -5.96
C GLY A 61 -4.57 9.13 -7.42
N VAL A 62 -3.84 8.30 -8.18
CA VAL A 62 -3.51 8.57 -9.59
C VAL A 62 -4.56 7.93 -10.50
N SER A 63 -5.36 8.74 -11.18
CA SER A 63 -6.45 8.27 -12.05
C SER A 63 -6.01 7.98 -13.50
N HIS A 64 -4.93 8.60 -13.96
CA HIS A 64 -4.41 8.46 -15.31
C HIS A 64 -2.89 8.38 -15.28
N ILE A 65 -2.32 7.57 -16.17
CA ILE A 65 -0.88 7.41 -16.32
C ILE A 65 -0.49 7.50 -17.79
N THR A 66 0.71 8.01 -18.04
CA THR A 66 1.28 8.02 -19.39
C THR A 66 1.89 6.66 -19.70
N VAL A 67 1.51 6.07 -20.82
CA VAL A 67 2.04 4.79 -21.31
C VAL A 67 2.61 4.94 -22.71
N VAL A 68 3.53 4.05 -23.07
CA VAL A 68 3.97 3.94 -24.46
C VAL A 68 2.83 3.41 -25.33
N ARG A 69 2.65 4.00 -26.51
CA ARG A 69 1.68 3.49 -27.49
C ARG A 69 2.04 2.07 -27.91
N LYS A 70 1.04 1.24 -28.22
CA LYS A 70 1.30 -0.09 -28.80
C LYS A 70 2.04 0.07 -30.15
N PRO A 71 3.09 -0.74 -30.41
CA PRO A 71 3.71 -0.81 -31.74
C PRO A 71 2.66 -1.17 -32.80
N LYS A 72 2.76 -0.54 -33.96
CA LYS A 72 1.94 -0.90 -35.14
C LYS A 72 2.83 -1.74 -36.04
N VAL A 73 2.41 -2.97 -36.33
CA VAL A 73 3.19 -3.93 -37.12
C VAL A 73 2.36 -4.37 -38.32
N ALA A 74 2.90 -4.21 -39.52
CA ALA A 74 2.33 -4.76 -40.74
C ALA A 74 2.99 -6.13 -41.04
N PHE A 75 2.20 -7.08 -41.51
CA PHE A 75 2.65 -8.43 -41.84
C PHE A 75 1.99 -8.89 -43.13
N PHE A 76 2.78 -9.47 -44.04
CA PHE A 76 2.29 -10.12 -45.26
C PHE A 76 3.14 -11.36 -45.54
N SER A 77 2.53 -12.35 -46.19
CA SER A 77 3.18 -13.58 -46.62
C SER A 77 2.92 -13.78 -48.10
N THR A 78 3.95 -14.17 -48.84
CA THR A 78 3.87 -14.55 -50.25
C THR A 78 4.42 -15.95 -50.39
N GLY A 79 3.66 -16.83 -51.04
CA GLY A 79 4.10 -18.19 -51.39
C GLY A 79 5.09 -18.19 -52.54
#